data_AF-A0A6L5F1Z8-F1
#
_entry.id   AF-A0A6L5F1Z8-F1
#
_cell.length_a   1.000
_cell.length_b   1.000
_cell.length_c   1.000
_cell.angle_alpha   90.00
_cell.angle_beta   90.00
_cell.angle_gamma   90.00
#
_symmetry.space_group_name_H-M   'P 1'
#
loop_
_entity.id
_entity.type
_entity.pdbx_description
1 polymer ?
#
loop_
_entity_poly.entity_id
_entity_poly.type
_entity_poly.pdbx_seq_one_letter_code
_entity_poly.pdbx_strand_id
1 'polypeptide(L)' 'MRTIAVIGGGIIGLAVARELTRHGDQVIVLEKENRLARHQTGHNSNVAHAGLYYPPGSFKARMSVAGNQS' A
#
# COMPACT_ATOMS: atom_id res chain seq x y z
N MET A 1 -8.48 -21.21 -0.38
CA MET A 1 -7.08 -20.80 -0.54
C MET A 1 -6.85 -20.48 -2.00
N ARG A 2 -6.62 -19.22 -2.35
CA ARG A 2 -6.28 -18.80 -3.72
C ARG A 2 -4.76 -18.61 -3.82
N THR A 3 -4.23 -18.71 -5.04
CA THR A 3 -2.88 -18.22 -5.36
C THR A 3 -3.02 -16.87 -6.05
N ILE A 4 -2.42 -15.82 -5.50
CA ILE A 4 -2.57 -14.45 -6.00
C ILE A 4 -1.18 -13.85 -6.27
N ALA A 5 -0.98 -13.31 -7.47
CA ALA A 5 0.19 -12.53 -7.81
C ALA A 5 -0.09 -11.03 -7.62
N VAL A 6 0.72 -10.36 -6.82
CA VAL A 6 0.72 -8.90 -6.66
C VAL A 6 1.90 -8.32 -7.42
N ILE A 7 1.62 -7.43 -8.37
CA ILE A 7 2.66 -6.79 -9.20
C ILE A 7 3.03 -5.44 -8.59
N GLY A 8 4.29 -5.30 -8.18
CA GLY A 8 4.88 -4.11 -7.58
C GLY A 8 5.17 -4.27 -6.08
N GLY A 9 6.43 -4.08 -5.71
CA GLY A 9 6.97 -4.08 -4.35
C GLY A 9 7.04 -2.70 -3.70
N GLY A 10 6.13 -1.80 -4.07
CA GLY A 10 5.88 -0.53 -3.36
C GLY A 10 4.92 -0.70 -2.18
N ILE A 11 4.73 0.35 -1.39
CA ILE A 11 3.92 0.31 -0.15
C ILE A 11 2.50 -0.21 -0.36
N ILE A 12 1.86 0.16 -1.48
CA ILE A 12 0.50 -0.31 -1.80
C ILE A 12 0.49 -1.81 -2.11
N GLY A 13 1.41 -2.29 -2.94
CA GLY A 13 1.50 -3.71 -3.28
C GLY A 13 1.79 -4.57 -2.04
N LEU A 14 2.72 -4.13 -1.20
CA LEU A 14 3.06 -4.84 0.05
C LEU A 14 1.91 -4.83 1.07
N ALA A 15 1.18 -3.70 1.20
CA ALA A 15 0.00 -3.63 2.07
C ALA A 15 -1.10 -4.59 1.61
N VAL A 16 -1.36 -4.64 0.30
CA VAL A 16 -2.32 -5.59 -0.29
C VAL A 16 -1.87 -7.04 -0.07
N ALA A 17 -0.60 -7.35 -0.34
CA ALA A 17 -0.05 -8.68 -0.15
C ALA A 17 -0.16 -9.16 1.31
N ARG A 18 0.10 -8.26 2.27
CA ARG A 18 -0.05 -8.53 3.70
C ARG A 18 -1.49 -8.90 4.05
N GLU A 19 -2.47 -8.14 3.56
CA GLU A 19 -3.87 -8.40 3.90
C GLU A 19 -4.40 -9.69 3.27
N LEU A 20 -4.06 -9.96 2.01
CA LEU A 20 -4.40 -11.23 1.35
C LEU A 20 -3.77 -12.44 2.07
N THR A 21 -2.54 -12.30 2.54
CA THR A 21 -1.89 -13.35 3.36
C THR A 21 -2.66 -13.59 4.66
N ARG A 22 -3.14 -12.53 5.33
CA ARG A 22 -3.96 -12.65 6.56
C ARG A 22 -5.31 -13.34 6.31
N HIS A 23 -5.84 -13.25 5.09
CA HIS A 23 -7.04 -13.99 4.69
C HIS A 23 -6.78 -15.48 4.39
N GLY A 24 -5.53 -15.94 4.49
CA GLY A 24 -5.14 -17.32 4.21
C GLY A 24 -4.94 -17.63 2.73
N ASP A 25 -4.74 -16.61 1.89
CA ASP A 25 -4.34 -16.79 0.49
C ASP A 25 -2.82 -16.96 0.37
N GLN A 26 -2.38 -17.72 -0.64
CA GLN A 26 -0.97 -17.83 -1.01
C GLN A 26 -0.62 -16.66 -1.94
N VAL A 27 0.28 -15.78 -1.49
CA VAL A 27 0.60 -14.55 -2.21
C VAL A 27 2.03 -14.59 -2.75
N ILE A 28 2.19 -14.21 -4.02
CA ILE A 28 3.49 -13.99 -4.67
C ILE A 28 3.58 -12.50 -5.00
N VAL A 29 4.65 -11.84 -4.56
CA VAL A 29 4.92 -10.44 -4.94
C VAL A 29 5.99 -10.42 -6.01
N LEU A 30 5.71 -9.75 -7.14
CA LEU A 30 6.64 -9.57 -8.24
C LEU A 30 7.10 -8.11 -8.26
N GLU A 31 8.38 -7.86 -8.03
CA GLU A 31 9.03 -6.54 -8.12
C GLU A 31 10.08 -6.59 -9.22
N LYS A 32 10.10 -5.57 -10.09
CA LYS A 32 11.06 -5.50 -11.22
C LYS A 32 12.47 -5.18 -10.74
N GLU A 33 12.58 -4.46 -9.63
CA GLU A 33 13.85 -4.02 -9.05
C GLU A 33 14.44 -5.09 -8.12
N ASN A 34 15.76 -5.02 -7.90
CA ASN A 34 16.47 -5.94 -7.00
C ASN A 34 16.17 -5.71 -5.50
N ARG A 35 15.42 -4.66 -5.17
CA ARG A 35 15.03 -4.27 -3.81
C ARG A 35 13.63 -3.66 -3.83
N LEU A 36 12.90 -3.82 -2.73
CA LEU A 36 11.58 -3.20 -2.54
C LEU A 36 11.70 -1.67 -2.46
N ALA A 37 10.58 -0.98 -2.71
CA ALA A 37 10.45 0.46 -2.54
C ALA A 37 11.47 1.33 -3.31
N ARG A 38 12.09 0.82 -4.39
CA ARG A 38 13.09 1.58 -5.16
C ARG A 38 12.53 2.77 -5.95
N HIS A 39 11.22 2.88 -6.11
CA HIS A 39 10.53 3.97 -6.82
C HIS A 39 9.81 4.92 -5.85
N GLN A 40 8.55 5.31 -6.08
CA GLN A 40 7.85 6.36 -5.31
C GLN A 40 7.82 6.10 -3.79
N THR A 41 7.73 4.85 -3.35
CA THR A 41 7.73 4.51 -1.91
C THR A 41 9.04 4.85 -1.21
N GLY A 42 10.19 4.74 -1.87
CA GLY A 42 11.48 5.14 -1.31
C GLY A 42 11.82 6.62 -1.54
N HIS A 43 11.07 7.30 -2.42
CA HIS A 43 11.32 8.68 -2.84
C HIS A 43 10.11 9.57 -2.56
N ASN A 44 9.74 9.70 -1.29
CA ASN A 44 8.72 10.63 -0.81
C ASN A 44 9.18 11.27 0.50
N SER A 45 8.37 12.17 1.06
CA SER A 45 8.69 12.92 2.28
C SER A 45 8.62 12.10 3.57
N ASN A 46 8.17 10.84 3.52
CA ASN A 46 7.89 9.97 4.67
C ASN A 46 6.90 10.59 5.68
N VAL A 47 5.98 11.43 5.21
CA VAL A 47 4.96 12.07 6.05
C VAL A 47 3.67 11.24 6.04
N ALA A 48 3.23 10.81 7.23
CA ALA A 48 1.87 10.33 7.44
C ALA A 48 0.92 11.54 7.54
N HIS A 49 0.17 11.82 6.49
CA HIS A 49 -0.71 13.00 6.44
C HIS A 49 -1.98 12.80 7.26
N ALA A 50 -2.32 13.79 8.10
CA ALA A 50 -3.55 13.81 8.90
C ALA A 50 -4.85 13.93 8.08
N GLY A 51 -4.78 14.13 6.76
CA GLY A 51 -5.96 14.28 5.89
C GLY A 51 -6.44 15.73 5.68
N LEU A 52 -5.69 16.73 6.17
CA LEU A 52 -6.01 18.14 6.02
C LEU A 52 -5.92 18.59 4.54
N TYR A 53 -6.77 19.54 4.15
CA TYR A 53 -6.80 20.20 2.83
C TYR A 53 -7.19 19.34 1.63
N TYR A 54 -7.58 18.07 1.84
CA TYR A 54 -8.14 17.26 0.77
C TYR A 54 -9.62 17.61 0.57
N PRO A 55 -10.13 17.62 -0.69
CA PRO A 55 -11.54 17.88 -0.95
C PRO A 55 -12.44 16.96 -0.10
N PRO A 56 -13.45 17.52 0.59
CA PRO A 56 -14.36 16.74 1.43
C PRO A 56 -14.98 15.58 0.65
N GLY A 57 -15.01 14.39 1.26
CA GLY A 57 -15.55 13.19 0.61
C GLY A 57 -14.68 12.60 -0.51
N SER A 58 -13.50 13.15 -0.80
CA SER A 58 -12.56 12.50 -1.73
C SER A 58 -12.00 11.20 -1.16
N PHE A 59 -11.55 10.29 -2.03
CA PHE A 59 -10.82 9.11 -1.60
C PHE A 59 -9.56 9.47 -0.81
N LYS A 60 -8.86 10.56 -1.18
CA LYS A 60 -7.68 11.01 -0.45
C LYS A 60 -8.02 11.43 0.99
N ALA A 61 -9.09 12.20 1.17
CA ALA A 61 -9.58 12.57 2.50
C ALA A 61 -9.94 11.33 3.33
N ARG A 62 -10.77 10.42 2.78
CA ARG A 62 -11.22 9.22 3.50
C ARG A 62 -10.06 8.28 3.85
N MET A 63 -9.18 8.00 2.89
CA MET A 63 -8.11 7.03 3.07
C MET A 63 -6.97 7.56 3.95
N SER A 64 -6.68 8.87 3.94
CA SER A 64 -5.70 9.43 4.89
C SER A 64 -6.17 9.33 6.33
N VAL A 65 -7.47 9.56 6.60
CA VAL A 65 -8.02 9.40 7.95
C VAL A 65 -8.04 7.92 8.36
N ALA A 66 -8.52 7.03 7.49
CA ALA A 66 -8.55 5.58 7.77
C ALA A 66 -7.14 5.00 7.98
N GLY A 67 -6.15 5.48 7.23
CA GLY A 67 -4.75 5.05 7.37
C GLY A 67 -4.16 5.36 8.75
N ASN A 68 -4.60 6.44 9.41
CA ASN A 68 -4.16 6.76 10.78
C ASN A 68 -4.71 5.80 11.83
N GLN A 69 -5.70 4.96 11.48
CA GLN A 69 -6.33 3.99 12.37
C GLN A 69 -5.91 2.54 12.07
N SER A 70 -5.02 2.34 11.09
CA SER A 70 -4.61 1.02 10.58
C SER A 70 -3.48 0.35 11.36
#